data_AF-A0A3D1VDV7-F1
#
_entry.id   AF-A0A3D1VDV7-F1
#
_cell.length_a   1.000
_cell.length_b   1.000
_cell.length_c   1.000
_cell.angle_alpha   90.00
_cell.angle_beta   90.00
_cell.angle_gamma   90.00
#
_symmetry.space_group_name_H-M   'P 1'
#
loop_
_entity.id
_entity.type
_entity.pdbx_description
1 polymer ?
#
loop_
_entity_poly.entity_id
_entity_poly.type
_entity_poly.pdbx_seq_one_letter_code
_entity_poly.pdbx_strand_id
1 'polypeptide(L)'
;MSNKKGALLTEEQRLEKALTKKKRRKIALKIFIGFLVILALFVGITTMISVIGVQSNINKAHNYGSAGCAQLEYSVEDNGYVNIKSDKGLKVMQLTDVHIGGGWMSIKKDAMAINTVATMIRVEKPDFVVVTGDISYPVPFQAGTFNNKSGAKIFAELMETLGVYWTLAYGNHDTEAYSYYTREQLTDFYRSEQYKHCLLQPGPEDVDGVGNQVINIVNSDGVITRALITLDSHSYIDGDVLGIRWLYDNIHENQINWYKNVVLDLAKRNQDAAKALPAAKQKSYAELEKVVPTSVFFHFPMEEYRLAWTEYVENDYKDTKNVKYRYGLPGESGKVVYCGIHPDQLFETMQELGSTDSTFCGHDHYNNFSLNYKGINLTYGYSIDYLAYVGIYKQGTQRGCTILDYDQNGGLDFHQENYYQDKYQNNARESVTMQEITTSGLPVLDAR
;
A
#
# COMPACT_ATOMS: atom_id res chain seq x y z
N MET A 1 33.67 -42.48 -42.37
CA MET A 1 34.75 -41.49 -42.17
C MET A 1 34.88 -40.64 -43.43
N SER A 2 34.37 -39.40 -43.43
CA SER A 2 34.54 -38.44 -44.53
C SER A 2 35.66 -37.47 -44.15
N ASN A 3 36.74 -37.49 -44.93
CA ASN A 3 37.97 -36.74 -44.69
C ASN A 3 37.88 -35.37 -45.38
N LYS A 4 37.48 -34.32 -44.66
CA LYS A 4 37.57 -32.93 -45.15
C LYS A 4 39.03 -32.48 -45.13
N LYS A 5 39.74 -32.62 -46.25
CA LYS A 5 41.01 -31.90 -46.49
C LYS A 5 40.69 -30.40 -46.66
N GLY A 6 40.97 -29.61 -45.63
CA GLY A 6 40.94 -28.15 -45.72
C GLY A 6 42.09 -27.65 -46.60
N ALA A 7 41.77 -26.92 -47.67
CA ALA A 7 42.78 -26.24 -48.49
C ALA A 7 43.53 -25.19 -47.64
N LEU A 8 44.86 -25.25 -47.63
CA LEU A 8 45.72 -24.28 -46.98
C LEU A 8 45.70 -22.97 -47.80
N LEU A 9 45.20 -21.90 -47.19
CA LEU A 9 45.19 -20.54 -47.78
C LEU A 9 46.61 -20.08 -48.10
N THR A 10 46.80 -19.46 -49.27
CA THR A 10 48.05 -18.78 -49.65
C THR A 10 48.33 -17.61 -48.71
N GLU A 11 49.59 -17.17 -48.61
CA GLU A 11 49.98 -16.09 -47.70
C GLU A 11 49.22 -14.77 -47.99
N GLU A 12 49.00 -14.48 -49.28
CA GLU A 12 48.20 -13.36 -49.76
C GLU A 12 46.72 -13.48 -49.35
N GLN A 13 46.11 -14.66 -49.48
CA GLN A 13 44.74 -14.93 -49.03
C GLN A 13 44.60 -14.82 -47.50
N ARG A 14 45.63 -15.20 -46.74
CA ARG A 14 45.67 -15.01 -45.26
C ARG A 14 45.73 -13.52 -44.92
N LEU A 15 46.54 -12.74 -45.64
CA LEU A 15 46.70 -11.30 -45.44
C LEU A 15 45.40 -10.54 -45.76
N GLU A 16 44.76 -10.87 -46.89
CA GLU A 16 43.50 -10.25 -47.33
C GLU A 16 42.35 -10.58 -46.36
N LYS A 17 42.27 -11.84 -45.90
CA LYS A 17 41.29 -12.25 -44.88
C LYS A 17 41.54 -11.54 -43.54
N ALA A 18 42.81 -11.34 -43.14
CA ALA A 18 43.16 -10.60 -41.94
C ALA A 18 42.82 -9.10 -42.05
N LEU A 19 43.11 -8.46 -43.19
CA LEU A 19 42.74 -7.08 -43.50
C LEU A 19 41.22 -6.88 -43.51
N THR A 20 40.48 -7.79 -44.15
CA THR A 20 39.02 -7.78 -44.19
C THR A 20 38.43 -7.96 -42.79
N LYS A 21 38.99 -8.87 -41.98
CA LYS A 21 38.62 -9.06 -40.56
C LYS A 21 38.90 -7.80 -39.73
N LYS A 22 40.03 -7.13 -39.95
CA LYS A 22 40.40 -5.86 -39.28
C LYS A 22 39.45 -4.72 -39.68
N LYS A 23 39.07 -4.63 -40.97
CA LYS A 23 38.07 -3.66 -41.47
C LYS A 23 36.69 -3.90 -40.87
N ARG A 24 36.21 -5.16 -40.85
CA ARG A 24 34.93 -5.54 -40.22
C ARG A 24 34.92 -5.22 -38.71
N ARG A 25 36.01 -5.51 -37.98
CA ARG A 25 36.15 -5.15 -36.57
C ARG A 25 36.07 -3.64 -36.32
N LYS A 26 36.72 -2.83 -37.17
CA LYS A 26 36.61 -1.36 -37.08
C LYS A 26 35.19 -0.86 -37.33
N ILE A 27 34.46 -1.45 -38.28
CA ILE A 27 33.06 -1.09 -38.56
C ILE A 27 32.17 -1.48 -37.37
N ALA A 28 32.29 -2.71 -36.86
CA ALA A 28 31.55 -3.18 -35.69
C ALA A 28 31.80 -2.30 -34.46
N LEU A 29 33.06 -1.88 -34.22
CA LEU A 29 33.41 -0.96 -33.15
C LEU A 29 32.75 0.41 -33.32
N LYS A 30 32.71 0.96 -34.54
CA LYS A 30 32.02 2.24 -34.80
C LYS A 30 30.51 2.14 -34.55
N ILE A 31 29.88 1.04 -34.97
CA ILE A 31 28.45 0.78 -34.71
C ILE A 31 28.20 0.67 -33.21
N PHE A 32 29.03 -0.09 -32.50
CA PHE A 32 28.93 -0.24 -31.05
C PHE A 32 29.09 1.09 -30.30
N ILE A 33 30.10 1.90 -30.66
CA ILE A 33 30.29 3.24 -30.09
C ILE A 33 29.07 4.14 -30.42
N GLY A 34 28.58 4.10 -31.65
CA GLY A 34 27.39 4.85 -32.05
C GLY A 34 26.16 4.46 -31.23
N PHE A 35 25.95 3.15 -31.00
CA PHE A 35 24.90 2.65 -30.12
C PHE A 35 25.06 3.14 -28.68
N LEU A 36 26.27 3.10 -28.11
CA LEU A 36 26.53 3.60 -26.75
C LEU A 36 26.26 5.11 -26.63
N VAL A 37 26.62 5.90 -27.63
CA VAL A 37 26.32 7.35 -27.65
C VAL A 37 24.82 7.59 -27.69
N ILE A 38 24.08 6.86 -28.53
CA ILE A 38 22.61 6.97 -28.60
C ILE A 38 21.99 6.56 -27.26
N LEU A 39 22.45 5.46 -26.66
CA LEU A 39 21.98 5.01 -25.35
C LEU A 39 22.26 6.04 -24.26
N ALA A 40 23.47 6.61 -24.23
CA ALA A 40 23.83 7.66 -23.26
C ALA A 40 22.98 8.92 -23.43
N LEU A 41 22.72 9.36 -24.67
CA LEU A 41 21.81 10.48 -24.95
C LEU A 41 20.38 10.16 -24.53
N PHE A 42 19.89 8.96 -24.82
CA PHE A 42 18.56 8.50 -24.42
C PHE A 42 18.40 8.49 -22.89
N VAL A 43 19.38 7.94 -22.17
CA VAL A 43 19.38 7.95 -20.69
C VAL A 43 19.44 9.38 -20.17
N GLY A 44 20.34 10.23 -20.69
CA GLY A 44 20.43 11.63 -20.27
C GLY A 44 19.14 12.42 -20.47
N ILE A 45 18.48 12.25 -21.63
CA ILE A 45 17.21 12.91 -21.94
C ILE A 45 16.09 12.38 -21.02
N THR A 46 15.97 11.06 -20.87
CA THR A 46 14.89 10.48 -20.04
C THR A 46 15.07 10.80 -18.56
N THR A 47 16.31 10.80 -18.04
CA THR A 47 16.60 11.27 -16.67
C THR A 47 16.21 12.74 -16.50
N MET A 48 16.55 13.61 -17.45
CA MET A 48 16.16 15.02 -17.39
C MET A 48 14.63 15.19 -17.39
N ILE A 49 13.91 14.46 -18.24
CA ILE A 49 12.44 14.47 -18.28
C ILE A 49 11.86 13.97 -16.95
N SER A 50 12.41 12.89 -16.37
CA SER A 50 11.98 12.39 -15.05
C SER A 50 12.13 13.46 -13.98
N VAL A 51 13.28 14.14 -13.90
CA VAL A 51 13.52 15.20 -12.90
C VAL A 51 12.53 16.36 -13.08
N ILE A 52 12.33 16.84 -14.30
CA ILE A 52 11.36 17.91 -14.60
C ILE A 52 9.94 17.45 -14.26
N GLY A 53 9.57 16.22 -14.60
CA GLY A 53 8.26 15.64 -14.34
C GLY A 53 7.96 15.50 -12.85
N VAL A 54 8.91 14.98 -12.07
CA VAL A 54 8.82 14.90 -10.61
C VAL A 54 8.64 16.29 -10.01
N GLN A 55 9.46 17.26 -10.41
CA GLN A 55 9.32 18.64 -9.90
C GLN A 55 7.99 19.27 -10.30
N SER A 56 7.50 19.02 -11.52
CA SER A 56 6.18 19.48 -11.97
C SER A 56 5.06 18.92 -11.10
N ASN A 57 5.15 17.65 -10.70
CA ASN A 57 4.15 17.00 -9.84
C ASN A 57 4.26 17.47 -8.39
N ILE A 58 5.45 17.73 -7.87
CA ILE A 58 5.63 18.40 -6.56
C ILE A 58 5.02 19.80 -6.57
N ASN A 59 5.28 20.60 -7.61
CA ASN A 59 4.68 21.93 -7.75
C ASN A 59 3.14 21.84 -7.82
N LYS A 60 2.60 20.83 -8.51
CA LYS A 60 1.16 20.56 -8.52
C LYS A 60 0.63 20.21 -7.13
N ALA A 61 1.35 19.38 -6.38
CA ALA A 61 1.00 19.04 -5.00
C ALA A 61 0.95 20.30 -4.12
N HIS A 62 2.01 21.13 -4.19
CA HIS A 62 2.11 22.41 -3.46
C HIS A 62 0.97 23.38 -3.79
N ASN A 63 0.50 23.41 -5.04
CA ASN A 63 -0.59 24.29 -5.48
C ASN A 63 -1.95 24.00 -4.83
N TYR A 64 -2.16 22.82 -4.23
CA TYR A 64 -3.39 22.59 -3.46
C TYR A 64 -3.40 23.41 -2.15
N GLY A 65 -2.23 23.63 -1.55
CA GLY A 65 -2.14 24.20 -0.20
C GLY A 65 -2.85 23.35 0.85
N SER A 66 -2.97 23.88 2.06
CA SER A 66 -3.60 23.17 3.18
C SER A 66 -5.06 22.81 2.89
N ALA A 67 -5.44 21.59 3.29
CA ALA A 67 -6.81 21.11 3.28
C ALA A 67 -7.64 21.61 4.48
N GLY A 68 -6.98 22.18 5.50
CA GLY A 68 -7.63 22.53 6.75
C GLY A 68 -8.06 21.31 7.56
N CYS A 69 -7.30 20.22 7.50
CA CYS A 69 -7.50 19.04 8.34
C CYS A 69 -7.17 19.37 9.80
N ALA A 70 -7.76 18.59 10.72
CA ALA A 70 -7.48 18.74 12.15
C ALA A 70 -5.99 18.51 12.43
N GLN A 71 -5.46 19.28 13.37
CA GLN A 71 -4.11 19.08 13.88
C GLN A 71 -4.18 18.18 15.10
N LEU A 72 -3.30 17.19 15.18
CA LEU A 72 -3.32 16.19 16.24
C LEU A 72 -2.43 16.61 17.41
N GLU A 73 -2.94 16.42 18.62
CA GLU A 73 -2.11 16.30 19.81
C GLU A 73 -1.69 14.83 19.94
N TYR A 74 -0.38 14.56 19.89
CA TYR A 74 0.13 13.20 19.99
C TYR A 74 1.47 13.15 20.72
N SER A 75 1.82 11.96 21.20
CA SER A 75 3.13 11.64 21.75
C SER A 75 3.64 10.33 21.15
N VAL A 76 4.95 10.19 20.99
CA VAL A 76 5.59 8.92 20.62
C VAL A 76 6.32 8.38 21.84
N GLU A 77 6.02 7.15 22.24
CA GLU A 77 6.68 6.45 23.35
C GLU A 77 8.03 5.83 22.91
N ASP A 78 8.87 5.46 23.88
CA ASP A 78 10.18 4.85 23.63
C ASP A 78 10.09 3.51 22.86
N ASN A 79 8.98 2.79 23.00
CA ASN A 79 8.70 1.56 22.26
C ASN A 79 8.12 1.82 20.84
N GLY A 80 8.05 3.08 20.42
CA GLY A 80 7.49 3.48 19.12
C GLY A 80 5.96 3.58 19.08
N TYR A 81 5.24 3.43 20.18
CA TYR A 81 3.79 3.60 20.16
C TYR A 81 3.43 5.08 19.99
N VAL A 82 2.56 5.37 19.03
CA VAL A 82 2.02 6.71 18.81
C VAL A 82 0.71 6.82 19.56
N ASN A 83 0.59 7.75 20.50
CA ASN A 83 -0.66 8.01 21.22
C ASN A 83 -1.27 9.33 20.74
N ILE A 84 -2.34 9.25 19.96
CA ILE A 84 -3.16 10.40 19.56
C ILE A 84 -4.15 10.70 20.70
N LYS A 85 -4.18 11.94 21.18
CA LYS A 85 -5.10 12.39 22.23
C LYS A 85 -6.45 12.78 21.65
N SER A 86 -7.52 12.11 22.05
CA SER A 86 -8.89 12.46 21.63
C SER A 86 -9.97 11.92 22.56
N ASP A 87 -10.87 12.80 23.00
CA ASP A 87 -12.11 12.44 23.70
C ASP A 87 -13.32 12.23 22.76
N LYS A 88 -13.19 12.63 21.49
CA LYS A 88 -14.30 12.62 20.51
C LYS A 88 -14.24 11.42 19.53
N GLY A 89 -13.26 10.54 19.69
CA GLY A 89 -12.91 9.55 18.67
C GLY A 89 -12.03 10.13 17.57
N LEU A 90 -12.01 9.52 16.38
CA LEU A 90 -11.10 9.91 15.30
C LEU A 90 -11.69 9.56 13.93
N LYS A 91 -11.71 10.51 13.00
CA LYS A 91 -12.04 10.24 11.59
C LYS A 91 -10.77 9.87 10.83
N VAL A 92 -10.68 8.63 10.38
CA VAL A 92 -9.55 8.09 9.62
C VAL A 92 -9.95 7.85 8.17
N MET A 93 -9.08 8.22 7.24
CA MET A 93 -9.20 7.84 5.84
C MET A 93 -8.17 6.77 5.51
N GLN A 94 -8.62 5.64 4.97
CA GLN A 94 -7.75 4.65 4.37
C GLN A 94 -7.61 4.93 2.86
N LEU A 95 -6.36 4.99 2.41
CA LEU A 95 -5.96 5.05 1.00
C LEU A 95 -5.14 3.80 0.68
N THR A 96 -5.14 3.39 -0.59
CA THR A 96 -4.30 2.27 -1.03
C THR A 96 -3.95 2.42 -2.50
N ASP A 97 -2.85 1.77 -2.91
CA ASP A 97 -2.54 1.55 -4.32
C ASP A 97 -2.51 2.89 -5.08
N VAL A 98 -1.69 3.82 -4.59
CA VAL A 98 -1.55 5.18 -5.14
C VAL A 98 -0.74 5.17 -6.44
N HIS A 99 0.26 4.29 -6.48
CA HIS A 99 1.11 3.99 -7.63
C HIS A 99 1.67 5.23 -8.35
N ILE A 100 2.33 6.11 -7.59
CA ILE A 100 3.09 7.21 -8.17
C ILE A 100 4.39 6.65 -8.74
N GLY A 101 4.55 6.71 -10.06
CA GLY A 101 5.70 6.14 -10.75
C GLY A 101 6.98 6.95 -10.56
N GLY A 102 6.89 8.28 -10.51
CA GLY A 102 8.05 9.15 -10.30
C GLY A 102 9.09 9.09 -11.44
N GLY A 103 8.66 8.77 -12.67
CA GLY A 103 9.52 8.67 -13.84
C GLY A 103 8.91 9.29 -15.10
N TRP A 104 9.71 9.36 -16.17
CA TRP A 104 9.36 10.08 -17.40
C TRP A 104 8.14 9.50 -18.14
N MET A 105 7.76 8.25 -17.88
CA MET A 105 6.57 7.61 -18.49
C MET A 105 5.30 7.75 -17.65
N SER A 106 5.39 8.14 -16.37
CA SER A 106 4.25 8.20 -15.45
C SER A 106 3.71 9.60 -15.17
N ILE A 107 4.43 10.66 -15.56
CA ILE A 107 4.16 12.07 -15.17
C ILE A 107 2.67 12.45 -15.15
N LYS A 108 1.93 12.13 -16.23
CA LYS A 108 0.49 12.47 -16.32
C LYS A 108 -0.38 11.66 -15.37
N LYS A 109 -0.09 10.36 -15.19
CA LYS A 109 -0.85 9.47 -14.30
C LYS A 109 -0.56 9.79 -12.84
N ASP A 110 0.69 10.11 -12.52
CA ASP A 110 1.08 10.63 -11.21
C ASP A 110 0.26 11.91 -10.88
N ALA A 111 0.08 12.82 -11.84
CA ALA A 111 -0.74 14.01 -11.66
C ALA A 111 -2.23 13.71 -11.39
N MET A 112 -2.77 12.60 -11.93
CA MET A 112 -4.14 12.14 -11.69
C MET A 112 -4.29 11.54 -10.29
N ALA A 113 -3.31 10.73 -9.85
CA ALA A 113 -3.26 10.21 -8.48
C ALA A 113 -3.20 11.35 -7.46
N ILE A 114 -2.31 12.33 -7.68
CA ILE A 114 -2.20 13.55 -6.85
C ILE A 114 -3.55 14.29 -6.79
N ASN A 115 -4.24 14.45 -7.93
CA ASN A 115 -5.54 15.11 -7.97
C ASN A 115 -6.60 14.39 -7.15
N THR A 116 -6.63 13.07 -7.25
CA THR A 116 -7.59 12.21 -6.54
C THR A 116 -7.38 12.33 -5.03
N VAL A 117 -6.16 12.05 -4.56
CA VAL A 117 -5.79 12.10 -3.15
C VAL A 117 -6.04 13.50 -2.57
N ALA A 118 -5.57 14.56 -3.25
CA ALA A 118 -5.77 15.92 -2.79
C ALA A 118 -7.25 16.30 -2.69
N THR A 119 -8.05 15.94 -3.69
CA THR A 119 -9.49 16.28 -3.70
C THR A 119 -10.21 15.58 -2.57
N MET A 120 -10.01 14.27 -2.40
CA MET A 120 -10.70 13.50 -1.37
C MET A 120 -10.32 13.98 0.03
N ILE A 121 -9.04 14.19 0.32
CA ILE A 121 -8.60 14.73 1.63
C ILE A 121 -9.20 16.12 1.89
N ARG A 122 -9.27 17.00 0.88
CA ARG A 122 -9.83 18.35 1.05
C ARG A 122 -11.34 18.37 1.30
N VAL A 123 -12.06 17.42 0.71
CA VAL A 123 -13.52 17.30 0.89
C VAL A 123 -13.84 16.59 2.20
N GLU A 124 -13.17 15.47 2.47
CA GLU A 124 -13.46 14.63 3.64
C GLU A 124 -12.86 15.16 4.94
N LYS A 125 -11.73 15.88 4.85
CA LYS A 125 -10.96 16.43 5.98
C LYS A 125 -10.76 15.42 7.11
N PRO A 126 -10.13 14.26 6.83
CA PRO A 126 -9.87 13.28 7.88
C PRO A 126 -8.92 13.86 8.94
N ASP A 127 -9.05 13.39 10.18
CA ASP A 127 -8.10 13.71 11.25
C ASP A 127 -6.76 12.99 11.03
N PHE A 128 -6.82 11.78 10.43
CA PHE A 128 -5.65 10.94 10.17
C PHE A 128 -5.81 10.10 8.90
N VAL A 129 -4.71 9.78 8.22
CA VAL A 129 -4.71 8.93 7.02
C VAL A 129 -3.84 7.69 7.24
N VAL A 130 -4.36 6.51 6.91
CA VAL A 130 -3.57 5.27 6.87
C VAL A 130 -3.48 4.79 5.42
N VAL A 131 -2.28 4.64 4.90
CA VAL A 131 -2.06 4.14 3.55
C VAL A 131 -1.70 2.65 3.61
N THR A 132 -2.49 1.76 3.01
CA THR A 132 -2.20 0.32 2.96
C THR A 132 -1.30 -0.03 1.77
N GLY A 133 -0.18 0.69 1.66
CA GLY A 133 0.91 0.37 0.76
C GLY A 133 0.78 0.88 -0.67
N ASP A 134 1.82 0.60 -1.43
CA ASP A 134 1.90 0.87 -2.86
C ASP A 134 1.73 2.35 -3.20
N ILE A 135 2.40 3.19 -2.41
CA ILE A 135 2.53 4.62 -2.68
C ILE A 135 3.37 4.81 -3.95
N SER A 136 4.50 4.10 -4.04
CA SER A 136 5.43 4.18 -5.16
C SER A 136 5.25 3.03 -6.13
N TYR A 137 5.46 3.29 -7.42
CA TYR A 137 5.42 2.25 -8.47
C TYR A 137 6.60 2.39 -9.45
N PRO A 138 7.82 2.06 -9.02
CA PRO A 138 9.07 2.27 -9.78
C PRO A 138 9.27 1.18 -10.85
N VAL A 139 8.22 0.80 -11.59
CA VAL A 139 8.29 -0.30 -12.56
C VAL A 139 8.84 0.22 -13.89
N PRO A 140 10.02 -0.24 -14.37
CA PRO A 140 10.74 0.42 -15.46
C PRO A 140 9.98 0.50 -16.79
N PHE A 141 9.14 -0.48 -17.10
CA PHE A 141 8.38 -0.51 -18.36
C PHE A 141 7.08 0.30 -18.32
N GLN A 142 6.66 0.79 -17.14
CA GLN A 142 5.47 1.63 -16.97
C GLN A 142 5.80 3.04 -16.48
N ALA A 143 6.71 3.17 -15.51
CA ALA A 143 7.15 4.43 -14.93
C ALA A 143 8.44 4.98 -15.56
N GLY A 144 9.32 4.11 -16.06
CA GLY A 144 10.58 4.53 -16.69
C GLY A 144 11.67 4.89 -15.71
N THR A 145 11.61 4.34 -14.49
CA THR A 145 12.55 4.58 -13.40
C THR A 145 12.61 3.33 -12.51
N PHE A 146 13.72 3.18 -11.77
CA PHE A 146 13.87 2.25 -10.64
C PHE A 146 13.89 3.01 -9.30
N ASN A 147 13.72 4.34 -9.34
CA ASN A 147 13.81 5.21 -8.18
C ASN A 147 12.44 5.34 -7.50
N ASN A 148 12.16 4.44 -6.56
CA ASN A 148 10.98 4.49 -5.68
C ASN A 148 10.90 5.77 -4.84
N LYS A 149 12.04 6.34 -4.43
CA LYS A 149 12.04 7.58 -3.64
C LYS A 149 11.40 8.78 -4.35
N SER A 150 11.40 8.81 -5.69
CA SER A 150 10.71 9.87 -6.44
C SER A 150 9.20 9.85 -6.19
N GLY A 151 8.57 8.67 -6.22
CA GLY A 151 7.14 8.51 -5.95
C GLY A 151 6.81 8.83 -4.49
N ALA A 152 7.57 8.24 -3.57
CA ALA A 152 7.52 8.51 -2.13
C ALA A 152 7.59 10.01 -1.82
N LYS A 153 8.53 10.73 -2.47
CA LYS A 153 8.69 12.17 -2.28
C LYS A 153 7.48 12.96 -2.76
N ILE A 154 6.96 12.67 -3.96
CA ILE A 154 5.77 13.36 -4.48
C ILE A 154 4.59 13.19 -3.51
N PHE A 155 4.38 11.98 -2.98
CA PHE A 155 3.32 11.71 -2.03
C PHE A 155 3.52 12.44 -0.70
N ALA A 156 4.72 12.34 -0.10
CA ALA A 156 5.02 13.00 1.16
C ALA A 156 4.89 14.53 1.08
N GLU A 157 5.35 15.14 -0.02
CA GLU A 157 5.17 16.57 -0.30
C GLU A 157 3.69 16.95 -0.42
N LEU A 158 2.86 16.09 -1.02
CA LEU A 158 1.41 16.30 -1.07
C LEU A 158 0.77 16.26 0.31
N MET A 159 1.04 15.21 1.09
CA MET A 159 0.47 15.05 2.43
C MET A 159 0.88 16.19 3.37
N GLU A 160 2.15 16.57 3.33
CA GLU A 160 2.68 17.71 4.10
C GLU A 160 2.04 19.04 3.65
N THR A 161 1.84 19.24 2.34
CA THR A 161 1.15 20.43 1.81
C THR A 161 -0.30 20.50 2.29
N LEU A 162 -1.01 19.37 2.27
CA LEU A 162 -2.39 19.30 2.72
C LEU A 162 -2.49 19.49 4.24
N GLY A 163 -1.41 19.24 4.99
CA GLY A 163 -1.34 19.40 6.44
C GLY A 163 -2.17 18.36 7.17
N VAL A 164 -2.13 17.10 6.69
CA VAL A 164 -2.88 15.98 7.25
C VAL A 164 -1.90 14.94 7.81
N TYR A 165 -2.15 14.50 9.05
CA TYR A 165 -1.35 13.46 9.68
C TYR A 165 -1.58 12.11 9.00
N TRP A 166 -0.52 11.34 8.82
CA TRP A 166 -0.60 10.07 8.10
C TRP A 166 0.46 9.05 8.51
N THR A 167 0.20 7.79 8.17
CA THR A 167 1.17 6.68 8.23
C THR A 167 0.91 5.69 7.10
N LEU A 168 1.74 4.65 6.98
CA LEU A 168 1.54 3.57 6.02
C LEU A 168 1.87 2.18 6.58
N ALA A 169 1.25 1.15 6.00
CA ALA A 169 1.79 -0.20 5.90
C ALA A 169 2.44 -0.33 4.52
N TYR A 170 3.62 -0.92 4.38
CA TYR A 170 4.29 -1.00 3.08
C TYR A 170 3.59 -1.98 2.14
N GLY A 171 3.56 -1.65 0.86
CA GLY A 171 3.21 -2.59 -0.22
C GLY A 171 4.43 -3.15 -0.92
N ASN A 172 4.24 -4.09 -1.84
CA ASN A 172 5.35 -4.72 -2.56
C ASN A 172 6.01 -3.76 -3.55
N HIS A 173 5.24 -2.85 -4.18
CA HIS A 173 5.76 -1.94 -5.18
C HIS A 173 6.54 -0.76 -4.56
N ASP A 174 6.34 -0.47 -3.28
CA ASP A 174 7.12 0.55 -2.56
C ASP A 174 8.61 0.23 -2.55
N THR A 175 8.97 -1.06 -2.52
CA THR A 175 10.35 -1.54 -2.40
C THR A 175 10.60 -2.82 -3.20
N GLU A 176 10.27 -2.77 -4.49
CA GLU A 176 10.64 -3.82 -5.45
C GLU A 176 12.12 -4.18 -5.33
N ALA A 177 12.48 -5.45 -5.56
CA ALA A 177 13.86 -5.91 -5.37
C ALA A 177 14.90 -5.18 -6.26
N TYR A 178 14.45 -4.56 -7.34
CA TYR A 178 15.27 -3.74 -8.25
C TYR A 178 15.24 -2.24 -7.92
N SER A 179 14.54 -1.83 -6.87
CA SER A 179 14.44 -0.44 -6.43
C SER A 179 15.76 0.07 -5.86
N TYR A 180 15.97 1.39 -5.94
CA TYR A 180 17.17 2.01 -5.40
C TYR A 180 17.19 2.11 -3.87
N TYR A 181 16.01 2.19 -3.23
CA TYR A 181 15.90 2.39 -1.78
C TYR A 181 15.14 1.23 -1.11
N THR A 182 15.60 0.84 0.07
CA THR A 182 14.95 -0.20 0.92
C THR A 182 13.81 0.39 1.77
N ARG A 183 13.05 -0.48 2.45
CA ARG A 183 11.94 -0.05 3.34
C ARG A 183 12.47 0.79 4.50
N GLU A 184 13.62 0.44 5.05
CA GLU A 184 14.29 1.18 6.14
C GLU A 184 14.70 2.57 5.65
N GLN A 185 15.32 2.65 4.47
CA GLN A 185 15.75 3.93 3.89
C GLN A 185 14.57 4.86 3.53
N LEU A 186 13.44 4.29 3.07
CA LEU A 186 12.21 5.06 2.87
C LEU A 186 11.57 5.47 4.19
N THR A 187 11.62 4.62 5.21
CA THR A 187 11.14 4.94 6.56
C THR A 187 11.90 6.11 7.15
N ASP A 188 13.23 6.11 7.06
CA ASP A 188 14.07 7.24 7.50
C ASP A 188 13.75 8.52 6.71
N PHE A 189 13.47 8.39 5.40
CA PHE A 189 13.06 9.51 4.58
C PHE A 189 11.72 10.11 5.02
N TYR A 190 10.70 9.28 5.23
CA TYR A 190 9.38 9.71 5.67
C TYR A 190 9.40 10.31 7.08
N ARG A 191 10.26 9.81 7.97
CA ARG A 191 10.41 10.29 9.36
C ARG A 191 11.28 11.54 9.49
N SER A 192 11.84 12.05 8.40
CA SER A 192 12.67 13.24 8.45
C SER A 192 11.88 14.46 8.92
N GLU A 193 12.57 15.45 9.52
CA GLU A 193 11.96 16.69 10.04
C GLU A 193 11.17 17.50 9.00
N GLN A 194 11.35 17.18 7.71
CA GLN A 194 10.61 17.79 6.61
C GLN A 194 9.13 17.36 6.60
N TYR A 195 8.81 16.13 7.01
CA TYR A 195 7.46 15.57 6.90
C TYR A 195 6.86 15.32 8.29
N LYS A 196 6.58 16.43 8.98
CA LYS A 196 6.15 16.46 10.39
C LYS A 196 4.81 15.76 10.61
N HIS A 197 3.99 15.69 9.57
CA HIS A 197 2.71 15.02 9.61
C HIS A 197 2.80 13.50 9.37
N CYS A 198 3.96 12.97 8.97
CA CYS A 198 4.16 11.52 8.88
C CYS A 198 4.51 10.95 10.25
N LEU A 199 3.64 10.08 10.79
CA LEU A 199 3.80 9.46 12.11
C LEU A 199 4.40 8.05 12.03
N LEU A 200 4.89 7.64 10.85
CA LEU A 200 5.48 6.32 10.62
C LEU A 200 6.61 6.03 11.61
N GLN A 201 6.61 4.85 12.21
CA GLN A 201 7.68 4.30 13.03
C GLN A 201 8.24 3.04 12.36
N PRO A 202 9.54 2.74 12.53
CA PRO A 202 10.17 1.58 11.92
C PRO A 202 9.64 0.26 12.47
N GLY A 203 9.05 0.26 13.66
CA GLY A 203 8.69 -0.93 14.41
C GLY A 203 9.87 -1.49 15.22
N PRO A 204 9.66 -2.58 15.95
CA PRO A 204 10.71 -3.24 16.73
C PRO A 204 11.77 -3.87 15.81
N GLU A 205 13.04 -3.80 16.21
CA GLU A 205 14.17 -4.35 15.44
C GLU A 205 14.19 -5.89 15.39
N ASP A 206 13.52 -6.56 16.33
CA ASP A 206 13.46 -8.02 16.48
C ASP A 206 12.20 -8.66 15.87
N VAL A 207 11.41 -7.87 15.14
CA VAL A 207 10.19 -8.29 14.46
C VAL A 207 10.37 -8.13 12.96
N ASP A 208 10.01 -9.16 12.20
CA ASP A 208 10.23 -9.17 10.75
C ASP A 208 9.43 -8.06 10.05
N GLY A 209 10.02 -7.47 9.02
CA GLY A 209 9.43 -6.38 8.25
C GLY A 209 9.67 -5.00 8.88
N VAL A 210 9.19 -3.95 8.20
CA VAL A 210 9.39 -2.55 8.59
C VAL A 210 8.05 -1.84 8.63
N GLY A 211 7.84 -1.00 9.64
CA GLY A 211 6.56 -0.30 9.79
C GLY A 211 5.50 -1.11 10.53
N ASN A 212 5.89 -2.15 11.27
CA ASN A 212 5.04 -2.78 12.27
C ASN A 212 4.84 -1.79 13.43
N GLN A 213 3.71 -1.09 13.49
CA GLN A 213 3.50 -0.01 14.47
C GLN A 213 2.10 0.01 15.06
N VAL A 214 1.98 0.69 16.20
CA VAL A 214 0.74 0.86 16.96
C VAL A 214 0.44 2.34 17.10
N ILE A 215 -0.78 2.74 16.71
CA ILE A 215 -1.33 4.07 16.91
C ILE A 215 -2.55 3.96 17.83
N ASN A 216 -2.41 4.43 19.06
CA ASN A 216 -3.48 4.43 20.04
C ASN A 216 -4.30 5.73 19.96
N ILE A 217 -5.61 5.60 20.10
CA ILE A 217 -6.51 6.71 20.42
C ILE A 217 -6.67 6.71 21.94
N VAL A 218 -6.20 7.76 22.59
CA VAL A 218 -6.16 7.86 24.06
C VAL A 218 -6.99 9.05 24.50
N ASN A 219 -7.96 8.81 25.38
CA ASN A 219 -8.80 9.87 25.91
C ASN A 219 -8.10 10.68 27.02
N SER A 220 -8.77 11.72 27.51
CA SER A 220 -8.29 12.61 28.58
C SER A 220 -8.11 11.91 29.93
N ASP A 221 -8.75 10.76 30.14
CA ASP A 221 -8.58 9.91 31.31
C ASP A 221 -7.38 8.95 31.18
N GLY A 222 -6.64 9.01 30.07
CA GLY A 222 -5.48 8.16 29.82
C GLY A 222 -5.84 6.74 29.38
N VAL A 223 -7.12 6.46 29.09
CA VAL A 223 -7.59 5.16 28.61
C VAL A 223 -7.47 5.10 27.09
N ILE A 224 -6.94 3.99 26.58
CA ILE A 224 -6.88 3.67 25.16
C ILE A 224 -8.27 3.20 24.73
N THR A 225 -8.98 4.01 23.95
CA THR A 225 -10.33 3.66 23.47
C THR A 225 -10.25 2.71 22.28
N ARG A 226 -9.21 2.83 21.45
CA ARG A 226 -8.96 1.98 20.29
C ARG A 226 -7.49 2.04 19.87
N ALA A 227 -6.98 0.99 19.23
CA ALA A 227 -5.69 1.04 18.56
C ALA A 227 -5.79 0.68 17.07
N LEU A 228 -4.98 1.35 16.26
CA LEU A 228 -4.75 1.04 14.86
C LEU A 228 -3.37 0.38 14.77
N ILE A 229 -3.28 -0.76 14.12
CA ILE A 229 -2.04 -1.52 14.01
C ILE A 229 -1.72 -1.70 12.53
N THR A 230 -0.52 -1.32 12.10
CA THR A 230 -0.02 -1.67 10.77
C THR A 230 0.91 -2.86 10.86
N LEU A 231 0.82 -3.76 9.89
CA LEU A 231 1.71 -4.91 9.74
C LEU A 231 2.36 -4.86 8.35
N ASP A 232 3.67 -5.11 8.30
CA ASP A 232 4.36 -5.34 7.03
C ASP A 232 4.01 -6.74 6.53
N SER A 233 3.27 -6.83 5.42
CA SER A 233 2.97 -8.10 4.76
C SER A 233 4.06 -8.53 3.78
N HIS A 234 5.23 -7.87 3.81
CA HIS A 234 6.41 -8.14 2.99
C HIS A 234 6.16 -7.91 1.48
N SER A 235 6.81 -8.71 0.64
CA SER A 235 6.72 -8.60 -0.82
C SER A 235 6.49 -9.98 -1.44
N TYR A 236 7.54 -10.60 -1.96
CA TYR A 236 7.49 -11.90 -2.62
C TYR A 236 8.41 -12.85 -1.87
N ILE A 237 8.11 -14.16 -1.96
CA ILE A 237 8.96 -15.18 -1.35
C ILE A 237 10.38 -15.21 -1.98
N ASP A 238 11.35 -15.80 -1.27
CA ASP A 238 12.74 -15.98 -1.75
C ASP A 238 12.86 -16.68 -3.11
N GLY A 239 11.86 -17.48 -3.49
CA GLY A 239 11.79 -18.18 -4.79
C GLY A 239 11.16 -17.38 -5.93
N ASP A 240 10.72 -16.15 -5.68
CA ASP A 240 10.06 -15.26 -6.65
C ASP A 240 10.36 -13.76 -6.35
N VAL A 241 11.59 -13.43 -5.97
CA VAL A 241 12.01 -12.07 -5.55
C VAL A 241 11.68 -10.96 -6.57
N LEU A 242 11.50 -11.30 -7.86
CA LEU A 242 11.10 -10.37 -8.93
C LEU A 242 9.58 -10.33 -9.18
N GLY A 243 8.79 -11.08 -8.40
CA GLY A 243 7.34 -11.15 -8.50
C GLY A 243 6.81 -11.68 -9.84
N ILE A 244 7.57 -12.49 -10.57
CA ILE A 244 7.18 -12.94 -11.92
C ILE A 244 6.08 -14.00 -11.84
N ARG A 245 6.03 -14.76 -10.75
CA ARG A 245 5.08 -15.86 -10.53
C ARG A 245 3.93 -15.45 -9.61
N TRP A 246 3.93 -14.21 -9.10
CA TRP A 246 2.94 -13.68 -8.15
C TRP A 246 2.84 -14.54 -6.89
N LEU A 247 4.00 -14.95 -6.36
CA LEU A 247 4.09 -15.71 -5.12
C LEU A 247 4.40 -14.76 -3.96
N TYR A 248 3.32 -14.30 -3.34
CA TYR A 248 3.36 -13.37 -2.22
C TYR A 248 3.70 -14.07 -0.92
N ASP A 249 4.46 -13.36 -0.09
CA ASP A 249 4.81 -13.82 1.25
C ASP A 249 3.64 -13.62 2.24
N ASN A 250 3.82 -14.12 3.45
CA ASN A 250 2.84 -14.02 4.53
C ASN A 250 3.36 -13.15 5.68
N ILE A 251 2.47 -12.79 6.60
CA ILE A 251 2.89 -12.23 7.88
C ILE A 251 3.52 -13.36 8.70
N HIS A 252 4.73 -13.13 9.20
CA HIS A 252 5.55 -14.17 9.84
C HIS A 252 5.13 -14.44 11.29
N GLU A 253 5.53 -15.61 11.81
CA GLU A 253 5.19 -16.05 13.17
C GLU A 253 5.68 -15.06 14.26
N ASN A 254 6.86 -14.46 14.11
CA ASN A 254 7.33 -13.46 15.08
C ASN A 254 6.51 -12.16 15.05
N GLN A 255 6.00 -11.74 13.89
CA GLN A 255 5.06 -10.62 13.78
C GLN A 255 3.72 -10.96 14.44
N ILE A 256 3.21 -12.18 14.26
CA ILE A 256 1.98 -12.65 14.92
C ILE A 256 2.16 -12.68 16.44
N ASN A 257 3.30 -13.18 16.93
CA ASN A 257 3.64 -13.17 18.35
C ASN A 257 3.78 -11.74 18.90
N TRP A 258 4.40 -10.84 18.14
CA TRP A 258 4.46 -9.42 18.48
C TRP A 258 3.07 -8.79 18.57
N TYR A 259 2.22 -9.00 17.58
CA TYR A 259 0.82 -8.55 17.58
C TYR A 259 0.05 -9.08 18.80
N LYS A 260 0.21 -10.37 19.14
CA LYS A 260 -0.40 -10.95 20.35
C LYS A 260 0.05 -10.21 21.60
N ASN A 261 1.34 -9.93 21.73
CA ASN A 261 1.89 -9.18 22.87
C ASN A 261 1.39 -7.73 22.92
N VAL A 262 1.28 -7.05 21.77
CA VAL A 262 0.69 -5.71 21.66
C VAL A 262 -0.71 -5.70 22.22
N VAL A 263 -1.59 -6.58 21.75
CA VAL A 263 -3.01 -6.62 22.16
C VAL A 263 -3.15 -6.86 23.67
N LEU A 264 -2.35 -7.78 24.23
CA LEU A 264 -2.35 -8.05 25.67
C LEU A 264 -1.82 -6.84 26.48
N ASP A 265 -0.82 -6.15 25.97
CA ASP A 265 -0.27 -4.94 26.59
C ASP A 265 -1.28 -3.78 26.60
N LEU A 266 -2.05 -3.59 25.52
CA LEU A 266 -3.11 -2.58 25.46
C LEU A 266 -4.14 -2.76 26.57
N ALA A 267 -4.63 -3.99 26.77
CA ALA A 267 -5.58 -4.29 27.84
C ALA A 267 -4.97 -4.03 29.23
N LYS A 268 -3.71 -4.44 29.44
CA LYS A 268 -2.99 -4.18 30.69
C LYS A 268 -2.83 -2.68 30.98
N ARG A 269 -2.47 -1.88 29.97
CA ARG A 269 -2.36 -0.42 30.09
C ARG A 269 -3.69 0.21 30.48
N ASN A 270 -4.80 -0.26 29.92
CA ASN A 270 -6.12 0.20 30.30
C ASN A 270 -6.50 -0.17 31.73
N GLN A 271 -6.14 -1.38 32.20
CA GLN A 271 -6.33 -1.75 33.61
C GLN A 271 -5.53 -0.84 34.55
N ASP A 272 -4.31 -0.48 34.18
CA ASP A 272 -3.47 0.39 35.00
C ASP A 272 -3.96 1.85 34.99
N ALA A 273 -4.40 2.36 33.84
CA ALA A 273 -5.06 3.65 33.72
C ALA A 273 -6.35 3.71 34.56
N ALA A 274 -7.20 2.69 34.44
CA ALA A 274 -8.47 2.62 35.16
C ALA A 274 -8.30 2.57 36.69
N LYS A 275 -7.26 1.91 37.20
CA LYS A 275 -6.92 1.89 38.64
C LYS A 275 -6.53 3.27 39.19
N ALA A 276 -5.99 4.15 38.35
CA ALA A 276 -5.63 5.51 38.73
C ALA A 276 -6.84 6.46 38.76
N LEU A 277 -7.99 6.05 38.19
CA LEU A 277 -9.20 6.86 38.13
C LEU A 277 -10.07 6.73 39.38
N PRO A 278 -10.91 7.73 39.69
CA PRO A 278 -11.94 7.60 40.71
C PRO A 278 -12.90 6.44 40.40
N ALA A 279 -13.37 5.73 41.43
CA ALA A 279 -14.24 4.55 41.29
C ALA A 279 -15.52 4.78 40.46
N ALA A 280 -16.02 6.04 40.42
CA ALA A 280 -17.17 6.41 39.60
C ALA A 280 -16.90 6.32 38.08
N LYS A 281 -15.65 6.58 37.64
CA LYS A 281 -15.22 6.49 36.24
C LYS A 281 -14.71 5.12 35.85
N GLN A 282 -14.20 4.32 36.80
CA GLN A 282 -13.70 2.98 36.49
C GLN A 282 -14.76 2.12 35.78
N LYS A 283 -16.02 2.20 36.24
CA LYS A 283 -17.12 1.42 35.64
C LYS A 283 -17.40 1.74 34.17
N SER A 284 -17.07 2.93 33.67
CA SER A 284 -17.30 3.27 32.26
C SER A 284 -16.31 2.62 31.31
N TYR A 285 -15.19 2.09 31.82
CA TYR A 285 -14.12 1.51 31.01
C TYR A 285 -13.97 -0.01 31.21
N ALA A 286 -14.88 -0.66 31.94
CA ALA A 286 -14.77 -2.06 32.33
C ALA A 286 -14.60 -3.05 31.14
N GLU A 287 -15.17 -2.74 29.97
CA GLU A 287 -14.95 -3.56 28.77
C GLU A 287 -13.60 -3.29 28.10
N LEU A 288 -13.18 -2.01 28.04
CA LEU A 288 -11.86 -1.60 27.53
C LEU A 288 -10.70 -2.06 28.42
N GLU A 289 -10.95 -2.34 29.71
CA GLU A 289 -9.99 -2.99 30.62
C GLU A 289 -9.78 -4.48 30.30
N LYS A 290 -10.76 -5.13 29.65
CA LYS A 290 -10.65 -6.54 29.25
C LYS A 290 -10.02 -6.67 27.88
N VAL A 291 -10.53 -5.87 26.93
CA VAL A 291 -10.15 -5.94 25.52
C VAL A 291 -10.25 -4.54 24.92
N VAL A 292 -9.15 -4.06 24.33
CA VAL A 292 -9.15 -2.83 23.52
C VAL A 292 -9.51 -3.21 22.09
N PRO A 293 -10.50 -2.58 21.44
CA PRO A 293 -10.80 -2.86 20.05
C PRO A 293 -9.63 -2.42 19.17
N THR A 294 -9.36 -3.17 18.11
CA THR A 294 -8.31 -2.86 17.15
C THR A 294 -8.77 -2.92 15.69
N SER A 295 -8.20 -2.03 14.89
CA SER A 295 -8.25 -2.10 13.43
C SER A 295 -6.85 -2.39 12.90
N VAL A 296 -6.70 -3.42 12.06
CA VAL A 296 -5.39 -3.85 11.53
C VAL A 296 -5.28 -3.53 10.04
N PHE A 297 -4.14 -2.99 9.63
CA PHE A 297 -3.88 -2.52 8.28
C PHE A 297 -2.65 -3.22 7.73
N PHE A 298 -2.76 -3.77 6.53
CA PHE A 298 -1.66 -4.44 5.82
C PHE A 298 -1.91 -4.32 4.32
N HIS A 299 -0.90 -4.61 3.49
CA HIS A 299 -1.08 -4.49 2.05
C HIS A 299 -1.73 -5.75 1.45
N PHE A 300 -1.17 -6.93 1.70
CA PHE A 300 -1.73 -8.19 1.17
C PHE A 300 -2.90 -8.70 1.99
N PRO A 301 -4.00 -9.13 1.34
CA PRO A 301 -5.12 -9.75 2.02
C PRO A 301 -4.71 -11.06 2.70
N MET A 302 -5.32 -11.36 3.85
CA MET A 302 -5.22 -12.70 4.47
C MET A 302 -6.01 -13.72 3.65
N GLU A 303 -5.70 -15.01 3.82
CA GLU A 303 -6.44 -16.10 3.15
C GLU A 303 -7.96 -16.05 3.46
N GLU A 304 -8.35 -15.56 4.63
CA GLU A 304 -9.73 -15.49 5.06
C GLU A 304 -10.58 -14.54 4.22
N TYR A 305 -9.99 -13.56 3.55
CA TYR A 305 -10.71 -12.74 2.57
C TYR A 305 -11.25 -13.61 1.43
N ARG A 306 -10.42 -14.55 0.95
CA ARG A 306 -10.80 -15.52 -0.07
C ARG A 306 -11.83 -16.50 0.48
N LEU A 307 -11.59 -17.07 1.67
CA LEU A 307 -12.50 -18.05 2.27
C LEU A 307 -13.89 -17.48 2.56
N ALA A 308 -13.96 -16.25 3.08
CA ALA A 308 -15.22 -15.56 3.35
C ALA A 308 -16.01 -15.31 2.05
N TRP A 309 -15.32 -14.85 1.00
CA TRP A 309 -15.96 -14.63 -0.31
C TRP A 309 -16.43 -15.95 -0.93
N THR A 310 -15.61 -17.01 -0.89
CA THR A 310 -16.00 -18.35 -1.35
C THR A 310 -17.26 -18.83 -0.64
N GLU A 311 -17.30 -18.78 0.69
CA GLU A 311 -18.46 -19.22 1.46
C GLU A 311 -19.72 -18.40 1.13
N TYR A 312 -19.59 -17.08 0.90
CA TYR A 312 -20.71 -16.24 0.47
C TYR A 312 -21.24 -16.62 -0.92
N VAL A 313 -20.35 -16.86 -1.88
CA VAL A 313 -20.71 -17.27 -3.25
C VAL A 313 -21.34 -18.66 -3.28
N GLU A 314 -20.76 -19.62 -2.57
CA GLU A 314 -21.27 -21.00 -2.48
C GLU A 314 -22.65 -21.07 -1.79
N ASN A 315 -22.99 -20.07 -0.98
CA ASN A 315 -24.32 -19.91 -0.38
C ASN A 315 -25.25 -19.00 -1.21
N ASP A 316 -25.09 -18.98 -2.55
CA ASP A 316 -25.91 -18.20 -3.49
C ASP A 316 -25.95 -16.69 -3.16
N TYR A 317 -24.81 -16.11 -2.75
CA TYR A 317 -24.72 -14.70 -2.36
C TYR A 317 -25.65 -14.32 -1.19
N LYS A 318 -25.81 -15.24 -0.23
CA LYS A 318 -26.57 -14.99 1.00
C LYS A 318 -25.68 -15.15 2.22
N ASP A 319 -25.98 -14.36 3.25
CA ASP A 319 -25.33 -14.47 4.54
C ASP A 319 -25.40 -15.89 5.11
N THR A 320 -24.33 -16.30 5.77
CA THR A 320 -24.23 -17.55 6.54
C THR A 320 -24.11 -17.23 8.03
N LYS A 321 -23.93 -18.27 8.85
CA LYS A 321 -23.56 -18.09 10.27
C LYS A 321 -22.17 -17.46 10.44
N ASN A 322 -21.26 -17.66 9.49
CA ASN A 322 -19.88 -17.18 9.57
C ASN A 322 -19.69 -15.89 8.78
N VAL A 323 -20.41 -15.71 7.68
CA VAL A 323 -20.20 -14.62 6.73
C VAL A 323 -21.42 -13.72 6.68
N LYS A 324 -21.21 -12.41 6.81
CA LYS A 324 -22.22 -11.40 6.52
C LYS A 324 -21.69 -10.41 5.50
N TYR A 325 -22.36 -10.27 4.37
CA TYR A 325 -22.00 -9.32 3.34
C TYR A 325 -22.30 -7.88 3.79
N ARG A 326 -21.37 -6.95 3.57
CA ARG A 326 -21.62 -5.52 3.76
C ARG A 326 -21.85 -4.83 2.41
N TYR A 327 -20.84 -4.82 1.54
CA TYR A 327 -20.88 -4.09 0.29
C TYR A 327 -19.74 -4.51 -0.64
N GLY A 328 -19.73 -3.91 -1.84
CA GLY A 328 -18.65 -4.02 -2.82
C GLY A 328 -18.60 -5.40 -3.47
N LEU A 329 -17.67 -5.56 -4.39
CA LEU A 329 -17.49 -6.78 -5.18
C LEU A 329 -16.01 -6.96 -5.49
N PRO A 330 -15.56 -8.20 -5.73
CA PRO A 330 -14.27 -8.40 -6.35
C PRO A 330 -14.33 -8.03 -7.83
N GLY A 331 -13.20 -7.60 -8.36
CA GLY A 331 -13.04 -7.30 -9.78
C GLY A 331 -11.79 -7.91 -10.40
N GLU A 332 -10.96 -8.59 -9.59
CA GLU A 332 -9.77 -9.27 -10.10
C GLU A 332 -10.10 -10.47 -10.99
N SER A 333 -9.28 -10.65 -12.02
CA SER A 333 -9.37 -11.80 -12.91
C SER A 333 -8.55 -12.98 -12.38
N GLY A 334 -9.05 -14.21 -12.51
CA GLY A 334 -8.33 -15.40 -12.07
C GLY A 334 -8.58 -15.72 -10.60
N LYS A 335 -7.56 -15.59 -9.74
CA LYS A 335 -7.77 -15.70 -8.30
C LYS A 335 -8.48 -14.43 -7.84
N VAL A 336 -9.66 -14.58 -7.23
CA VAL A 336 -10.45 -13.42 -6.77
C VAL A 336 -9.71 -12.63 -5.70
N VAL A 337 -8.85 -13.29 -4.91
CA VAL A 337 -8.04 -12.68 -3.85
C VAL A 337 -6.62 -13.21 -3.98
N TYR A 338 -5.64 -12.31 -4.08
CA TYR A 338 -4.21 -12.65 -4.13
C TYR A 338 -3.56 -12.48 -2.75
N CYS A 339 -3.78 -13.47 -1.88
CA CYS A 339 -3.16 -13.55 -0.56
C CYS A 339 -1.78 -14.23 -0.59
N GLY A 340 -1.07 -14.17 0.54
CA GLY A 340 0.14 -14.96 0.79
C GLY A 340 -0.07 -16.45 0.53
N ILE A 341 0.97 -17.14 0.07
CA ILE A 341 0.87 -18.52 -0.43
C ILE A 341 1.06 -19.59 0.65
N HIS A 342 1.57 -19.22 1.81
CA HIS A 342 1.84 -20.10 2.93
C HIS A 342 0.73 -19.97 3.98
N PRO A 343 0.45 -21.03 4.76
CA PRO A 343 -0.45 -20.90 5.89
C PRO A 343 0.21 -20.05 6.98
N ASP A 344 -0.59 -19.18 7.60
CA ASP A 344 -0.23 -18.47 8.84
C ASP A 344 -1.39 -18.59 9.85
N GLN A 345 -1.27 -17.94 11.01
CA GLN A 345 -2.28 -18.01 12.09
C GLN A 345 -2.71 -16.61 12.56
N LEU A 346 -2.57 -15.59 11.71
CA LEU A 346 -2.90 -14.23 12.13
C LEU A 346 -4.40 -14.10 12.44
N PHE A 347 -5.27 -14.62 11.58
CA PHE A 347 -6.71 -14.55 11.78
C PHE A 347 -7.17 -15.34 13.01
N GLU A 348 -6.69 -16.57 13.19
CA GLU A 348 -6.98 -17.38 14.38
C GLU A 348 -6.54 -16.66 15.66
N THR A 349 -5.37 -16.02 15.64
CA THR A 349 -4.86 -15.24 16.77
C THR A 349 -5.74 -14.02 17.04
N MET A 350 -6.23 -13.34 16.00
CA MET A 350 -7.22 -12.25 16.15
C MET A 350 -8.52 -12.74 16.80
N GLN A 351 -9.03 -13.90 16.37
CA GLN A 351 -10.24 -14.49 16.95
C GLN A 351 -10.05 -14.91 18.41
N GLU A 352 -8.91 -15.55 18.74
CA GLU A 352 -8.57 -15.98 20.10
C GLU A 352 -8.55 -14.79 21.07
N LEU A 353 -7.93 -13.69 20.65
CA LEU A 353 -7.77 -12.49 21.48
C LEU A 353 -9.04 -11.63 21.57
N GLY A 354 -9.94 -11.71 20.59
CA GLY A 354 -11.21 -10.98 20.55
C GLY A 354 -11.08 -9.46 20.44
N SER A 355 -9.87 -8.95 20.17
CA SER A 355 -9.54 -7.52 20.11
C SER A 355 -9.75 -6.92 18.72
N THR A 356 -9.31 -7.61 17.66
CA THR A 356 -9.46 -7.12 16.29
C THR A 356 -10.86 -7.39 15.77
N ASP A 357 -11.59 -6.31 15.44
CA ASP A 357 -12.94 -6.38 14.85
C ASP A 357 -12.93 -6.02 13.34
N SER A 358 -11.80 -5.54 12.82
CA SER A 358 -11.69 -5.01 11.47
C SER A 358 -10.26 -5.08 10.94
N THR A 359 -10.14 -5.44 9.67
CA THR A 359 -8.90 -5.41 8.89
C THR A 359 -9.12 -4.69 7.58
N PHE A 360 -8.10 -3.99 7.10
CA PHE A 360 -8.14 -3.19 5.88
C PHE A 360 -6.90 -3.47 5.02
N CYS A 361 -7.11 -3.74 3.73
CA CYS A 361 -6.04 -4.03 2.78
C CYS A 361 -6.27 -3.40 1.40
N GLY A 362 -5.27 -3.58 0.53
CA GLY A 362 -5.23 -3.12 -0.85
C GLY A 362 -4.84 -4.24 -1.79
N HIS A 363 -3.81 -4.00 -2.61
CA HIS A 363 -3.11 -4.96 -3.48
C HIS A 363 -3.90 -5.45 -4.71
N ASP A 364 -5.15 -5.84 -4.52
CA ASP A 364 -6.04 -6.28 -5.57
C ASP A 364 -6.85 -5.09 -6.08
N HIS A 365 -6.32 -4.35 -7.06
CA HIS A 365 -6.77 -2.98 -7.36
C HIS A 365 -8.24 -2.87 -7.73
N TYR A 366 -8.84 -3.93 -8.28
CA TYR A 366 -10.26 -3.95 -8.64
C TYR A 366 -11.18 -4.48 -7.52
N ASN A 367 -10.63 -5.08 -6.47
CA ASN A 367 -11.41 -5.54 -5.33
C ASN A 367 -11.79 -4.36 -4.43
N ASN A 368 -13.05 -4.33 -4.00
CA ASN A 368 -13.55 -3.32 -3.08
C ASN A 368 -14.61 -3.88 -2.12
N PHE A 369 -14.68 -5.19 -1.96
CA PHE A 369 -15.69 -5.81 -1.10
C PHE A 369 -15.36 -5.71 0.37
N SER A 370 -16.40 -5.78 1.20
CA SER A 370 -16.31 -5.96 2.64
C SER A 370 -17.28 -7.04 3.13
N LEU A 371 -16.76 -7.97 3.91
CA LEU A 371 -17.50 -9.08 4.53
C LEU A 371 -17.14 -9.14 6.03
N ASN A 372 -18.12 -9.32 6.90
CA ASN A 372 -17.83 -9.77 8.26
C ASN A 372 -17.65 -11.29 8.24
N TYR A 373 -16.45 -11.76 8.56
CA TYR A 373 -16.13 -13.18 8.66
C TYR A 373 -15.81 -13.55 10.10
N LYS A 374 -16.67 -14.38 10.70
CA LYS A 374 -16.59 -14.89 12.07
C LYS A 374 -16.27 -13.80 13.11
N GLY A 375 -16.92 -12.64 12.96
CA GLY A 375 -16.79 -11.50 13.87
C GLY A 375 -15.85 -10.39 13.40
N ILE A 376 -14.99 -10.63 12.41
CA ILE A 376 -14.00 -9.64 11.93
C ILE A 376 -14.42 -9.11 10.56
N ASN A 377 -14.45 -7.78 10.40
CA ASN A 377 -14.69 -7.16 9.10
C ASN A 377 -13.42 -7.25 8.24
N LEU A 378 -13.49 -7.92 7.09
CA LEU A 378 -12.42 -8.05 6.11
C LEU A 378 -12.73 -7.11 4.95
N THR A 379 -11.96 -6.04 4.80
CA THR A 379 -12.31 -4.91 3.90
C THR A 379 -11.18 -4.58 2.94
N TYR A 380 -11.47 -4.65 1.63
CA TYR A 380 -10.64 -3.99 0.63
C TYR A 380 -10.95 -2.50 0.57
N GLY A 381 -9.89 -1.68 0.48
CA GLY A 381 -10.03 -0.28 0.13
C GLY A 381 -10.24 -0.08 -1.36
N TYR A 382 -10.74 1.09 -1.74
CA TYR A 382 -10.68 1.54 -3.13
C TYR A 382 -9.24 1.90 -3.51
N SER A 383 -8.73 1.32 -4.60
CA SER A 383 -7.42 1.68 -5.16
C SER A 383 -7.46 3.07 -5.78
N ILE A 384 -6.36 3.81 -5.69
CA ILE A 384 -6.23 5.09 -6.41
C ILE A 384 -5.77 4.85 -7.86
N ASP A 385 -5.06 3.75 -8.10
CA ASP A 385 -4.28 3.38 -9.28
C ASP A 385 -4.72 4.02 -10.62
N TYR A 386 -3.74 4.65 -11.28
CA TYR A 386 -3.82 5.16 -12.65
C TYR A 386 -2.71 4.58 -13.56
N LEU A 387 -1.79 3.80 -13.02
CA LEU A 387 -0.52 3.45 -13.64
C LEU A 387 -0.26 1.95 -13.72
N ALA A 388 -0.42 1.22 -12.62
CA ALA A 388 0.05 -0.13 -12.45
C ALA A 388 -0.77 -1.13 -13.26
N TYR A 389 -2.09 -1.02 -13.27
CA TYR A 389 -2.91 -1.86 -14.14
C TYR A 389 -3.13 -1.19 -15.51
N VAL A 390 -2.82 -1.92 -16.59
CA VAL A 390 -2.89 -1.36 -17.94
C VAL A 390 -4.33 -0.96 -18.29
N GLY A 391 -4.55 0.34 -18.48
CA GLY A 391 -5.85 0.90 -18.85
C GLY A 391 -6.76 1.25 -17.67
N ILE A 392 -6.36 0.98 -16.43
CA ILE A 392 -7.14 1.25 -15.22
C ILE A 392 -7.48 2.75 -15.04
N TYR A 393 -6.66 3.65 -15.57
CA TYR A 393 -6.91 5.11 -15.56
C TYR A 393 -8.17 5.53 -16.33
N LYS A 394 -8.75 4.64 -17.15
CA LYS A 394 -10.02 4.87 -17.85
C LYS A 394 -11.23 4.32 -17.09
N GLN A 395 -11.00 3.69 -15.94
CA GLN A 395 -11.98 2.99 -15.13
C GLN A 395 -12.19 3.71 -13.81
N GLY A 396 -13.42 3.75 -13.29
CA GLY A 396 -13.75 4.59 -12.14
C GLY A 396 -14.34 3.88 -10.92
N THR A 397 -14.86 2.65 -11.05
CA THR A 397 -15.61 2.00 -9.95
C THR A 397 -14.77 1.69 -8.73
N GLN A 398 -13.49 1.40 -8.94
CA GLN A 398 -12.55 1.04 -7.89
C GLN A 398 -11.86 2.25 -7.26
N ARG A 399 -12.11 3.48 -7.77
CA ARG A 399 -11.32 4.65 -7.41
C ARG A 399 -11.92 5.48 -6.28
N GLY A 400 -11.18 5.62 -5.20
CA GLY A 400 -11.72 6.27 -4.02
C GLY A 400 -10.90 6.06 -2.75
N CYS A 401 -11.58 6.09 -1.62
CA CYS A 401 -11.02 5.83 -0.30
C CYS A 401 -12.03 5.10 0.59
N THR A 402 -11.59 4.66 1.76
CA THR A 402 -12.48 4.19 2.83
C THR A 402 -12.44 5.19 3.99
N ILE A 403 -13.60 5.60 4.48
CA ILE A 403 -13.73 6.44 5.67
C ILE A 403 -14.07 5.56 6.86
N LEU A 404 -13.31 5.72 7.95
CA LEU A 404 -13.45 5.02 9.20
C LEU A 404 -13.72 6.07 10.28
N ASP A 405 -14.91 6.02 10.87
CA ASP A 405 -15.30 6.91 11.96
C ASP A 405 -15.24 6.11 13.28
N TYR A 406 -14.25 6.43 14.09
CA TYR A 406 -14.13 5.90 15.44
C TYR A 406 -14.85 6.83 16.43
N ASP A 407 -15.73 6.29 17.26
CA ASP A 407 -16.43 7.05 18.30
C ASP A 407 -15.61 7.20 19.60
N GLN A 408 -16.13 7.94 20.59
CA GLN A 408 -15.44 8.17 21.86
C GLN A 408 -15.18 6.90 22.70
N ASN A 409 -15.86 5.79 22.42
CA ASN A 409 -15.70 4.51 23.10
C ASN A 409 -14.87 3.52 22.27
N GLY A 410 -14.36 3.95 21.11
CA GLY A 410 -13.65 3.09 20.17
C GLY A 410 -14.56 2.21 19.34
N GLY A 411 -15.87 2.47 19.26
CA GLY A 411 -16.74 1.86 18.25
C GLY A 411 -16.33 2.30 16.84
N LEU A 412 -16.50 1.43 15.84
CA LEU A 412 -16.16 1.71 14.45
C LEU A 412 -17.41 1.68 13.57
N ASP A 413 -17.60 2.73 12.79
CA ASP A 413 -18.38 2.70 11.55
C ASP A 413 -17.49 3.02 10.35
N PHE A 414 -17.77 2.41 9.19
CA PHE A 414 -16.97 2.65 8.00
C PHE A 414 -17.77 2.46 6.71
N HIS A 415 -17.38 3.24 5.71
CA HIS A 415 -17.97 3.24 4.38
C HIS A 415 -16.92 3.60 3.32
N GLN A 416 -17.15 3.15 2.10
CA GLN A 416 -16.33 3.52 0.95
C GLN A 416 -16.87 4.77 0.27
N GLU A 417 -15.95 5.57 -0.27
CA GLU A 417 -16.27 6.77 -1.01
C GLU A 417 -15.61 6.76 -2.38
N ASN A 418 -16.42 6.79 -3.43
CA ASN A 418 -15.92 6.77 -4.80
C ASN A 418 -15.62 8.20 -5.28
N TYR A 419 -14.43 8.40 -5.84
CA TYR A 419 -13.94 9.71 -6.31
C TYR A 419 -14.81 10.36 -7.41
N TYR A 420 -15.62 9.58 -8.12
CA TYR A 420 -16.49 10.11 -9.19
C TYR A 420 -17.87 10.57 -8.71
N GLN A 421 -18.17 10.46 -7.41
CA GLN A 421 -19.35 11.10 -6.84
C GLN A 421 -19.32 12.63 -7.00
N ASP A 422 -20.49 13.27 -6.97
CA ASP A 422 -20.63 14.71 -7.22
C ASP A 422 -19.88 15.57 -6.20
N LYS A 423 -19.78 15.14 -4.93
CA LYS A 423 -19.08 15.89 -3.88
C LYS A 423 -17.57 16.08 -4.13
N TYR A 424 -16.97 15.27 -5.00
CA TYR A 424 -15.55 15.35 -5.37
C TYR A 424 -15.31 16.03 -6.72
N GLN A 425 -16.34 16.65 -7.32
CA GLN A 425 -16.22 17.27 -8.62
C GLN A 425 -15.17 18.40 -8.61
N ASN A 426 -14.25 18.34 -9.56
CA ASN A 426 -13.22 19.36 -9.78
C ASN A 426 -12.86 19.45 -11.28
N ASN A 427 -12.25 20.56 -11.68
CA ASN A 427 -11.93 20.84 -13.09
C ASN A 427 -10.82 19.95 -13.66
N ALA A 428 -10.07 19.24 -12.82
CA ALA A 428 -8.99 18.35 -13.22
C ALA A 428 -9.41 16.87 -13.26
N ARG A 429 -10.66 16.56 -12.90
CA ARG A 429 -11.21 15.19 -12.89
C ARG A 429 -11.37 14.68 -14.33
N GLU A 430 -10.73 13.57 -14.61
CA GLU A 430 -10.84 12.85 -15.88
C GLU A 430 -12.23 12.22 -16.11
N SER A 431 -12.55 12.00 -17.38
CA SER A 431 -13.71 11.19 -17.77
C SER A 431 -13.34 9.72 -17.82
N VAL A 432 -14.12 8.88 -17.14
CA VAL A 432 -13.92 7.44 -17.06
C VAL A 432 -15.20 6.69 -17.37
N THR A 433 -15.06 5.40 -17.65
CA THR A 433 -16.18 4.46 -17.61
C THR A 433 -16.38 4.03 -16.16
N MET A 434 -17.62 4.10 -15.67
CA MET A 434 -18.03 3.39 -14.46
C MET A 434 -18.41 1.97 -14.85
N GLN A 435 -17.60 0.99 -14.47
CA GLN A 435 -17.80 -0.42 -14.80
C GLN A 435 -19.11 -0.93 -14.16
N GLU A 436 -19.79 -1.85 -14.81
CA GLU A 436 -20.76 -2.69 -14.11
C GLU A 436 -19.99 -3.87 -13.53
N ILE A 437 -19.74 -3.85 -12.21
CA ILE A 437 -19.21 -5.02 -11.53
C ILE A 437 -20.42 -5.91 -11.20
N THR A 438 -20.50 -7.09 -11.83
CA THR A 438 -21.61 -8.02 -11.60
C THR A 438 -21.08 -9.36 -11.10
N THR A 439 -21.82 -9.98 -10.18
CA THR A 439 -21.49 -11.30 -9.64
C THR A 439 -21.64 -12.42 -10.68
N SER A 440 -22.41 -12.19 -11.74
CA SER A 440 -22.70 -13.14 -12.82
C SER A 440 -21.52 -13.48 -13.74
N GLY A 441 -20.39 -12.77 -13.62
CA GLY A 441 -19.17 -13.01 -14.41
C GLY A 441 -17.98 -13.52 -13.59
N LEU A 442 -18.13 -13.68 -12.27
CA LEU A 442 -17.03 -14.12 -11.41
C LEU A 442 -16.84 -15.64 -11.54
N PRO A 443 -15.60 -16.12 -11.72
CA PRO A 443 -15.35 -17.55 -11.77
C PRO A 443 -15.80 -18.19 -10.44
N VAL A 444 -16.52 -19.31 -10.53
CA VAL A 444 -16.71 -20.20 -9.38
C VAL A 444 -15.31 -20.63 -8.97
N LEU A 445 -14.91 -20.28 -7.74
CA LEU A 445 -13.57 -20.53 -7.22
C LEU A 445 -13.32 -22.04 -7.18
N ASP A 446 -12.38 -22.55 -7.99
CA ASP A 446 -11.88 -23.92 -7.82
C ASP A 446 -10.96 -23.86 -6.59
N ALA A 447 -11.43 -24.40 -5.47
CA ALA A 447 -10.68 -24.49 -4.23
C ALA A 447 -9.52 -25.48 -4.42
N ARG A 448 -8.40 -25.03 -4.98
CA ARG A 448 -7.16 -25.81 -5.07
C ARG A 448 -5.92 -25.00 -4.78
#